data_AF-A0A921BE53-F1
#
_entry.id   AF-A0A921BE53-F1
#
_cell.length_a   1.000
_cell.length_b   1.000
_cell.length_c   1.000
_cell.angle_alpha   90.00
_cell.angle_beta   90.00
_cell.angle_gamma   90.00
#
_symmetry.space_group_name_H-M   'P 1'
#
loop_
_entity.id
_entity.type
_entity.pdbx_description
1 polymer ?
#
loop_
_entity_poly.entity_id
_entity_poly.type
_entity_poly.pdbx_seq_one_letter_code
_entity_poly.pdbx_strand_id
1 'polypeptide(L)'
;MFFLVSYGLLNYATYVEAHGGSPSFRPRFKYFHAHTSLAGTGLCAFVMLMVDPLASTIAVAILIILYQYLSRTAIPIRWVDSRRAYRFRLVKDGLRELDRLRTTTDQTSDWQPHILAFTASNARREGFSFESQAGSQGGPVLLRQCN
;
A
#
# COMPACT_ATOMS: atom_id res chain seq x y z
N MET A 1 21.19 -24.45 1.94
CA MET A 1 21.03 -23.09 1.39
C MET A 1 19.61 -22.78 0.94
N PHE A 2 19.05 -23.49 -0.04
CA PHE A 2 17.74 -23.16 -0.61
C PHE A 2 16.59 -23.05 0.42
N PHE A 3 16.44 -24.04 1.31
CA PHE A 3 15.40 -24.00 2.35
C PHE A 3 15.52 -22.78 3.27
N LEU A 4 16.73 -22.39 3.66
CA LEU A 4 16.96 -21.20 4.49
C LEU A 4 16.55 -19.92 3.77
N VAL A 5 16.80 -19.83 2.46
CA VAL A 5 16.34 -18.72 1.63
C VAL A 5 14.82 -18.66 1.60
N SER A 6 14.15 -19.79 1.36
CA SER A 6 12.68 -19.86 1.34
C SER A 6 12.05 -19.47 2.69
N TYR A 7 12.56 -20.01 3.80
CA TYR A 7 12.08 -19.65 5.14
C TYR A 7 12.37 -18.19 5.49
N GLY A 8 13.54 -17.67 5.11
CA GLY A 8 13.89 -16.25 5.28
C GLY A 8 12.95 -15.33 4.49
N LEU A 9 12.68 -15.65 3.23
CA LEU A 9 11.73 -14.92 2.38
C LEU A 9 10.32 -14.94 2.93
N LEU A 10 9.86 -16.09 3.44
CA LEU A 10 8.52 -16.22 4.01
C LEU A 10 8.36 -15.36 5.27
N ASN A 11 9.36 -15.39 6.16
CA ASN A 11 9.42 -14.55 7.35
C ASN A 11 9.49 -13.06 6.99
N TYR A 12 10.21 -12.70 5.92
CA TYR A 12 10.29 -11.33 5.43
C TYR A 12 8.97 -10.85 4.80
N ALA A 13 8.35 -11.68 3.96
CA ALA A 13 7.09 -11.35 3.30
C ALA A 13 5.96 -11.11 4.32
N THR A 14 5.86 -11.96 5.33
CA THR A 14 4.88 -11.78 6.41
C THR A 14 5.16 -10.55 7.27
N TYR A 15 6.43 -10.19 7.49
CA TYR A 15 6.80 -8.92 8.15
C TYR A 15 6.36 -7.71 7.32
N VAL A 16 6.66 -7.70 6.02
CA VAL A 16 6.29 -6.58 5.12
C VAL A 16 4.77 -6.42 5.01
N GLU A 17 4.03 -7.52 4.88
CA GLU A 17 2.56 -7.48 4.81
C GLU A 17 1.95 -7.02 6.15
N ALA A 18 2.48 -7.48 7.28
CA ALA A 18 2.05 -7.05 8.61
C ALA A 18 2.33 -5.55 8.85
N HIS A 19 3.51 -5.06 8.44
CA HIS A 19 3.91 -3.67 8.62
C HIS A 19 3.21 -2.72 7.64
N GLY A 20 3.04 -3.16 6.39
CA GLY A 20 2.27 -2.44 5.37
C GLY A 20 0.78 -2.35 5.70
N GLY A 21 0.27 -3.26 6.53
CA GLY A 21 -1.14 -3.27 6.94
C GLY A 21 -2.07 -3.52 5.77
N SER A 22 -1.70 -4.46 4.90
CA SER A 22 -2.58 -4.85 3.79
C SER A 22 -3.90 -5.42 4.35
N PRO A 23 -5.05 -5.09 3.74
CA PRO A 23 -6.36 -5.50 4.23
C PRO A 23 -6.59 -7.02 4.13
N SER A 24 -5.86 -7.70 3.25
CA SER A 24 -5.89 -9.16 3.09
C SER A 24 -5.11 -9.90 4.17
N PHE A 25 -4.10 -9.28 4.80
CA PHE A 25 -3.27 -9.92 5.80
C PHE A 25 -3.90 -9.81 7.21
N ARG A 26 -4.67 -10.84 7.60
CA ARG A 26 -5.27 -10.98 8.93
C ARG A 26 -4.75 -12.23 9.65
N PRO A 27 -3.59 -12.16 10.32
CA PRO A 27 -3.07 -13.29 11.09
C PRO A 27 -4.05 -13.64 12.21
N ARG A 28 -4.66 -14.84 12.15
CA ARG A 28 -5.57 -15.35 13.20
C ARG A 28 -4.82 -16.05 14.34
N PHE A 29 -3.50 -16.15 14.23
CA PHE A 29 -2.68 -16.87 15.20
C PHE A 29 -2.36 -15.98 16.41
N LYS A 30 -2.62 -16.48 17.61
CA LYS A 30 -2.54 -15.71 18.87
C LYS A 30 -1.14 -15.17 19.18
N TYR A 31 -0.09 -15.91 18.81
CA TYR A 31 1.32 -15.56 19.09
C TYR A 31 2.05 -14.95 17.88
N PHE A 32 1.31 -14.50 16.87
CA PHE A 32 1.93 -13.85 15.73
C PHE A 32 2.30 -12.40 16.07
N HIS A 33 3.59 -12.09 15.99
CA HIS A 33 4.11 -10.72 16.09
C HIS A 33 5.02 -10.42 14.91
N ALA A 34 4.88 -9.24 14.31
CA ALA A 34 5.69 -8.81 13.17
C ALA A 34 7.20 -8.84 13.50
N HIS A 35 7.58 -8.39 14.70
CA HIS A 35 8.97 -8.39 15.16
C HIS A 35 9.57 -9.81 15.25
N THR A 36 8.79 -10.81 15.65
CA THR A 36 9.24 -12.21 15.69
C THR A 36 9.53 -12.72 14.28
N SER A 37 8.72 -12.32 13.30
CA SER A 37 8.96 -12.65 11.89
C SER A 37 10.25 -12.01 11.38
N LEU A 38 10.50 -10.73 11.72
CA LEU A 38 11.74 -10.05 11.36
C LEU A 38 12.97 -10.74 12.00
N ALA A 39 12.86 -11.17 13.26
CA ALA A 39 13.89 -11.94 13.94
C ALA A 39 14.14 -13.28 13.24
N GLY A 40 13.08 -13.97 12.78
CA GLY A 40 13.20 -15.20 11.98
C GLY A 40 13.95 -15.00 10.67
N THR A 41 13.69 -13.89 9.96
CA THR A 41 14.44 -13.52 8.75
C THR A 41 15.93 -13.30 9.06
N GLY A 42 16.23 -12.55 10.12
CA GLY A 42 17.60 -12.29 10.57
C GLY A 42 18.33 -13.58 10.98
N LEU A 43 17.65 -14.48 11.70
CA LEU A 43 18.19 -15.77 12.09
C LEU A 43 18.50 -16.64 10.87
N CYS A 44 17.61 -16.67 9.88
CA CYS A 44 17.85 -17.41 8.63
C CYS A 44 19.07 -16.85 7.88
N ALA A 45 19.20 -15.52 7.78
CA ALA A 45 20.36 -14.88 7.15
C ALA A 45 21.66 -15.15 7.92
N PHE A 46 21.62 -15.11 9.25
CA PHE A 46 22.76 -15.40 10.11
C PHE A 46 23.26 -16.83 9.94
N VAL A 47 22.35 -17.82 10.00
CA VAL A 47 22.68 -19.23 9.78
C VAL A 47 23.22 -19.45 8.36
N MET A 48 22.68 -18.74 7.37
CA MET A 48 23.15 -18.86 5.98
C MET A 48 24.61 -18.40 5.82
N LEU A 49 24.99 -17.29 6.46
CA LEU A 49 26.37 -16.79 6.48
C LEU A 49 27.31 -17.72 7.25
N MET A 50 26.82 -18.36 8.32
CA MET A 50 27.63 -19.24 9.16
C MET A 50 27.99 -20.56 8.46
N VAL A 51 27.11 -21.07 7.60
CA VAL A 51 27.33 -22.35 6.89
C VAL A 51 28.25 -22.17 5.68
N ASP A 52 27.94 -21.24 4.79
CA ASP A 52 28.81 -20.94 3.64
C ASP A 52 28.65 -19.47 3.19
N PRO A 53 29.65 -18.61 3.44
CA PRO A 53 29.52 -17.18 3.16
C PRO A 53 29.52 -16.85 1.66
N LEU A 54 30.19 -17.66 0.82
CA LEU A 54 30.32 -17.39 -0.61
C LEU A 54 29.01 -17.72 -1.36
N ALA A 55 28.47 -18.92 -1.14
CA ALA A 55 27.18 -19.35 -1.64
C ALA A 55 26.03 -18.49 -1.09
N SER A 56 26.11 -18.06 0.18
CA SER A 56 25.13 -17.14 0.77
C SER A 56 25.10 -15.79 0.04
N THR A 57 26.27 -15.21 -0.23
CA THR A 57 26.36 -13.93 -0.94
C THR A 57 25.78 -14.02 -2.36
N ILE A 58 26.08 -15.11 -3.09
CA ILE A 58 25.54 -15.35 -4.43
C ILE A 58 24.02 -15.52 -4.39
N ALA A 59 23.49 -16.28 -3.44
CA ALA A 59 22.06 -16.51 -3.32
C ALA A 59 21.29 -15.21 -3.01
N VAL A 60 21.81 -14.39 -2.10
CA VAL A 60 21.22 -13.07 -1.78
C VAL A 60 21.28 -12.13 -2.99
N ALA A 61 22.40 -12.13 -3.73
CA ALA A 61 22.52 -11.32 -4.95
C ALA A 61 21.49 -11.73 -6.02
N ILE A 62 21.33 -13.03 -6.29
CA ILE A 62 20.33 -13.54 -7.22
C ILE A 62 18.91 -13.14 -6.76
N LEU A 63 18.63 -13.23 -5.47
CA LEU A 63 17.33 -12.85 -4.92
C LEU A 63 17.01 -11.36 -5.16
N ILE A 64 17.97 -10.48 -4.91
CA ILE A 64 17.82 -9.03 -5.14
C ILE A 64 17.61 -8.74 -6.62
N ILE A 65 18.39 -9.36 -7.50
CA ILE A 65 18.26 -9.20 -8.95
C ILE A 65 16.87 -9.64 -9.41
N LEU A 66 16.41 -10.82 -8.95
CA LEU A 66 15.10 -11.34 -9.30
C LEU A 66 13.97 -10.43 -8.79
N TYR A 67 14.07 -9.95 -7.55
CA TYR A 67 13.10 -9.02 -6.98
C TYR A 67 13.03 -7.72 -7.79
N GLN A 68 14.18 -7.14 -8.14
CA GLN A 68 14.26 -5.91 -8.94
C GLN A 68 13.71 -6.13 -10.36
N TYR A 69 14.01 -7.28 -10.97
CA TYR A 69 13.47 -7.65 -12.27
C TYR A 69 11.95 -7.75 -12.23
N LEU A 70 11.38 -8.48 -11.26
CA LEU A 70 9.93 -8.57 -11.06
C LEU A 70 9.29 -7.20 -10.80
N SER A 71 9.92 -6.37 -9.96
CA SER A 71 9.39 -5.04 -9.67
C SER A 71 9.38 -4.10 -10.88
N ARG A 72 10.22 -4.34 -11.90
CA ARG A 72 10.23 -3.56 -13.14
C ARG A 72 9.29 -4.14 -14.20
N THR A 73 9.15 -5.46 -14.25
CA THR A 73 8.35 -6.18 -15.26
C THR A 73 6.87 -6.33 -14.86
N ALA A 74 6.48 -5.87 -13.66
CA ALA A 74 5.08 -5.85 -13.22
C ALA A 74 4.20 -4.90 -14.07
N ILE A 75 3.85 -5.35 -15.27
CA ILE A 75 2.85 -4.76 -16.17
C ILE A 75 1.47 -4.90 -15.49
N PRO A 76 0.54 -3.92 -15.63
CA PRO A 76 -0.78 -3.93 -14.99
C PRO A 76 -1.76 -4.95 -15.59
N ILE A 77 -1.38 -6.23 -15.62
CA ILE A 77 -2.24 -7.32 -16.07
C ILE A 77 -3.04 -7.88 -14.89
N ARG A 78 -4.17 -7.26 -14.55
CA ARG A 78 -5.31 -7.82 -13.78
C ARG A 78 -5.06 -8.36 -12.35
N TRP A 79 -3.83 -8.52 -11.89
CA TRP A 79 -3.54 -9.02 -10.54
C TRP A 79 -3.77 -7.91 -9.50
N VAL A 80 -4.38 -8.27 -8.37
CA VAL A 80 -4.57 -7.38 -7.22
C VAL A 80 -3.19 -7.06 -6.64
N ASP A 81 -2.67 -5.88 -6.98
CA ASP A 81 -1.39 -5.38 -6.47
C ASP A 81 -1.50 -5.04 -4.98
N SER A 82 -0.65 -5.63 -4.14
CA SER A 82 -0.53 -5.30 -2.71
C SER A 82 -0.28 -3.80 -2.48
N ARG A 83 0.31 -3.09 -3.44
CA ARG A 83 0.52 -1.62 -3.35
C ARG A 83 -0.80 -0.84 -3.34
N ARG A 84 -1.85 -1.33 -4.01
CA ARG A 84 -3.17 -0.68 -4.01
C ARG A 84 -3.79 -0.71 -2.61
N ALA A 85 -3.60 -1.82 -1.90
CA ALA A 85 -4.02 -2.00 -0.52
C ALA A 85 -3.33 -1.00 0.42
N TYR A 86 -2.01 -0.80 0.27
CA TYR A 86 -1.26 0.20 1.04
C TYR A 86 -1.78 1.62 0.79
N ARG A 87 -1.97 2.02 -0.48
CA ARG A 87 -2.50 3.35 -0.83
C ARG A 87 -3.91 3.57 -0.28
N PHE A 88 -4.77 2.55 -0.37
CA PHE A 88 -6.12 2.63 0.18
C PHE A 88 -6.10 2.84 1.70
N ARG A 89 -5.20 2.14 2.41
CA ARG A 89 -5.00 2.36 3.85
C ARG A 89 -4.53 3.78 4.15
N LEU A 90 -3.55 4.29 3.42
CA LEU A 90 -3.04 5.66 3.60
C LEU A 90 -4.16 6.70 3.44
N VAL A 91 -5.01 6.56 2.41
CA VAL A 91 -6.17 7.45 2.20
C VAL A 91 -7.17 7.34 3.36
N LYS A 92 -7.51 6.11 3.78
CA LYS A 92 -8.44 5.88 4.90
C LYS A 92 -7.93 6.48 6.21
N ASP A 93 -6.64 6.30 6.51
CA ASP A 93 -6.03 6.81 7.73
C ASP A 93 -5.95 8.34 7.69
N GLY A 94 -5.68 8.95 6.52
CA GLY A 94 -5.78 10.40 6.31
C GLY A 94 -7.20 10.95 6.49
N LEU A 95 -8.22 10.27 5.94
CA LEU A 95 -9.63 10.67 6.13
C LEU A 95 -10.07 10.63 7.61
N ARG A 96 -9.59 9.63 8.36
CA ARG A 96 -9.86 9.53 9.81
C ARG A 96 -9.21 10.64 10.60
N GLU A 97 -8.02 11.06 10.20
CA GLU A 97 -7.34 12.18 10.85
C GLU A 97 -8.07 13.50 10.58
N LEU A 98 -8.50 13.73 9.34
CA LEU A 98 -9.34 14.89 9.00
C LEU A 98 -10.65 14.92 9.81
N ASP A 99 -11.29 13.77 10.02
CA ASP A 99 -12.51 13.67 10.83
C ASP A 99 -12.27 13.99 12.32
N ARG A 100 -11.14 13.56 12.88
CA ARG A 100 -10.71 13.92 14.25
C ARG A 100 -10.40 15.41 14.40
N LEU A 101 -9.76 16.01 13.41
CA LEU A 101 -9.47 17.44 13.40
C LEU A 101 -10.76 18.25 13.26
N ARG A 102 -11.71 17.80 12.45
CA ARG A 102 -13.04 18.43 12.33
C ARG A 102 -13.81 18.43 13.65
N THR A 103 -13.67 17.39 14.47
CA THR A 103 -14.36 17.28 15.76
C THR A 103 -13.69 18.07 16.88
N THR A 104 -12.41 18.41 16.74
CA THR A 104 -11.64 19.15 17.76
C THR A 104 -11.59 20.66 17.49
N THR A 105 -11.60 21.06 16.21
CA THR A 105 -11.61 22.48 15.82
C THR A 105 -13.04 22.99 15.78
N ASP A 106 -13.47 23.64 16.87
CA ASP A 106 -14.62 24.53 16.87
C ASP A 106 -14.40 25.57 15.77
N GLN A 107 -15.32 25.62 14.80
CA GLN A 107 -15.10 26.20 13.48
C GLN A 107 -14.56 27.64 13.53
N THR A 108 -13.33 27.85 13.08
CA THR A 108 -12.85 29.18 12.68
C THR A 108 -12.50 29.16 11.19
N SER A 109 -13.55 29.34 10.39
CA SER A 109 -13.53 30.09 9.12
C SER A 109 -12.75 29.58 7.89
N ASP A 110 -12.46 28.29 7.75
CA ASP A 110 -11.95 27.73 6.48
C ASP A 110 -12.99 26.79 5.85
N TRP A 111 -13.92 27.37 5.06
CA TRP A 111 -14.92 26.61 4.31
C TRP A 111 -14.27 25.91 3.11
N GLN A 112 -14.22 24.58 3.12
CA GLN A 112 -13.83 23.77 1.96
C GLN A 112 -15.07 23.29 1.21
N PRO A 113 -15.40 23.86 0.02
CA PRO A 113 -16.57 23.44 -0.73
C PRO A 113 -16.36 22.03 -1.30
N HIS A 114 -17.19 21.09 -0.84
CA HIS A 114 -17.28 19.75 -1.42
C HIS A 114 -18.49 19.72 -2.37
N ILE A 115 -18.26 19.99 -3.66
CA ILE A 115 -19.33 20.06 -4.66
C ILE A 115 -19.71 18.65 -5.11
N LEU A 116 -20.98 18.28 -4.95
CA LEU A 116 -21.57 17.06 -5.50
C LEU A 116 -22.30 17.40 -6.80
N ALA A 117 -21.64 17.20 -7.94
CA ALA A 117 -22.25 17.42 -9.24
C ALA A 117 -23.01 16.15 -9.69
N PHE A 118 -24.33 16.26 -9.85
CA PHE A 118 -25.17 15.19 -10.38
C PHE A 118 -25.27 15.35 -11.91
N THR A 119 -24.85 14.33 -12.66
CA THR A 119 -24.99 14.28 -14.12
C THR A 119 -25.93 13.14 -14.52
N ALA A 120 -26.87 13.43 -15.41
CA ALA A 120 -27.94 12.52 -15.81
C ALA A 120 -27.60 11.62 -17.02
N SER A 121 -26.47 11.83 -17.72
CA SER A 121 -26.12 10.98 -18.87
C SER A 121 -24.62 10.92 -19.19
N ASN A 122 -24.14 9.72 -19.57
CA ASN A 122 -22.74 9.48 -19.97
C ASN A 122 -22.33 10.19 -21.27
N ALA A 123 -23.29 10.63 -22.08
CA ALA A 123 -23.06 11.18 -23.43
C ALA A 123 -22.69 12.68 -23.45
N ARG A 124 -22.75 13.39 -22.31
CA ARG A 124 -22.46 14.83 -22.24
C ARG A 124 -21.22 15.11 -21.40
N ARG A 125 -20.12 14.39 -21.67
CA ARG A 125 -18.81 14.65 -21.04
C ARG A 125 -17.98 15.70 -21.78
N GLU A 126 -18.36 16.07 -23.00
CA GLU A 126 -17.56 16.95 -23.88
C GLU A 126 -17.73 18.46 -23.57
N GLY A 127 -18.68 18.83 -22.70
CA GLY A 127 -18.95 20.24 -22.34
C GLY A 127 -18.37 20.71 -21.01
N PHE A 128 -17.74 19.84 -20.21
CA PHE A 128 -17.19 20.20 -18.89
C PHE A 128 -15.81 20.85 -19.01
N SER A 129 -15.70 21.94 -19.77
CA SER A 129 -14.51 22.81 -19.78
C SER A 129 -14.59 23.92 -18.72
N PHE A 130 -15.72 24.05 -18.01
CA PHE A 130 -15.94 25.08 -16.98
C PHE A 130 -15.35 24.73 -15.60
N GLU A 131 -14.90 23.50 -15.38
CA GLU A 131 -14.58 22.99 -14.04
C GLU A 131 -13.08 22.96 -13.70
N SER A 132 -12.19 23.27 -14.66
CA SER A 132 -10.75 23.41 -14.36
C SER A 132 -10.41 24.69 -13.59
N GLN A 133 -11.30 25.69 -13.62
CA GLN A 133 -11.06 26.98 -12.97
C GLN A 133 -11.47 26.99 -11.49
N ALA A 134 -12.42 26.13 -11.08
CA ALA A 134 -12.78 25.92 -9.67
C ALA A 134 -11.83 24.92 -8.96
N GLY A 135 -11.22 23.99 -9.70
CA GLY A 135 -10.21 23.05 -9.17
C GLY A 135 -8.88 23.69 -8.77
N SER A 136 -8.64 24.95 -9.13
CA SER A 136 -7.49 25.75 -8.68
C SER A 136 -7.49 26.00 -7.16
N GLN A 137 -8.65 25.82 -6.48
CA GLN A 137 -8.79 26.00 -5.02
C GLN A 137 -8.80 24.70 -4.20
N GLY A 138 -8.27 23.59 -4.74
CA GLY A 138 -7.79 22.47 -3.91
C GLY A 138 -8.84 21.55 -3.26
N GLY A 139 -10.11 21.65 -3.61
CA GLY A 139 -11.18 20.77 -3.10
C GLY A 139 -11.39 19.51 -3.97
N PRO A 140 -11.65 18.33 -3.37
CA PRO A 140 -11.98 17.11 -4.13
C PRO A 140 -13.38 17.18 -4.76
N VAL A 141 -13.47 16.99 -6.08
CA VAL A 141 -14.74 16.90 -6.82
C VAL A 141 -15.19 15.45 -6.92
N LEU A 142 -16.35 15.11 -6.35
CA LEU A 142 -16.93 13.77 -6.36
C LEU A 142 -18.06 13.69 -7.39
N LEU A 143 -17.79 13.06 -8.54
CA LEU A 143 -18.81 12.74 -9.52
C LEU A 143 -19.53 11.44 -9.13
N ARG A 144 -20.80 11.55 -8.73
CA ARG A 144 -21.65 10.40 -8.41
C ARG A 144 -22.47 10.03 -9.65
N GLN A 145 -22.30 8.80 -10.15
CA GLN A 145 -23.20 8.25 -11.17
C GLN A 145 -24.50 7.80 -10.49
N CYS A 146 -25.63 8.39 -10.90
CA CYS A 146 -26.94 7.83 -10.62
C CYS A 146 -27.24 6.77 -11.69
N ASN A 147 -27.44 5.52 -11.27
CA ASN A 147 -28.11 4.48 -12.03
C ASN A 147 -29.39 4.13 -11.28
#